data_AF-A0AAU9TVD8-F1
#
_entry.id   AF-A0AAU9TVD8-F1
#
_cell.length_a   1.000
_cell.length_b   1.000
_cell.length_c   1.000
_cell.angle_alpha   90.00
_cell.angle_beta   90.00
_cell.angle_gamma   90.00
#
_symmetry.space_group_name_H-M   'P 1'
#
loop_
_entity.id
_entity.type
_entity.pdbx_description
1 polymer ?
#
loop_
_entity_poly.entity_id
_entity_poly.type
_entity_poly.pdbx_seq_one_letter_code
_entity_poly.pdbx_strand_id
1 'polypeptide(L)'
;MEDENSIQSENSVDTVEGSTATDEQYLSVFIKTWETYPELWNTSCKAYRDIIKKNNALDKLLDIYKQIKPNSTRQDVTKKINPLRTKFRKELKKIHKSKLSGKGNISNLQNFYQSLKSVK
;
A
#
# COMPACT_ATOMS: atom_id res chain seq x y z
N MET A 1 14.38 48.85 -25.99
CA MET A 1 15.64 48.18 -26.39
C MET A 1 16.12 47.42 -25.17
N GLU A 2 15.75 46.17 -24.95
CA GLU A 2 15.17 45.15 -25.83
C GLU A 2 14.00 44.48 -25.11
N ASP A 3 12.91 44.32 -25.84
CA ASP A 3 11.79 43.45 -25.53
C ASP A 3 12.15 42.03 -25.98
N GLU A 4 11.89 41.01 -25.16
CA GLU A 4 11.58 39.65 -25.63
C GLU A 4 10.74 38.94 -24.55
N ASN A 5 9.46 38.87 -24.84
CA ASN A 5 8.47 37.98 -24.23
C ASN A 5 8.30 36.80 -25.20
N SER A 6 8.57 35.56 -24.78
CA SER A 6 8.16 34.36 -25.54
C SER A 6 8.15 33.13 -24.62
N ILE A 7 6.98 32.77 -24.09
CA ILE A 7 6.03 31.76 -24.60
C ILE A 7 6.39 30.32 -24.19
N GLN A 8 5.54 29.82 -23.29
CA GLN A 8 4.89 28.51 -23.21
C GLN A 8 5.67 27.25 -23.62
N SER A 9 5.73 26.30 -22.69
CA SER A 9 5.62 24.87 -23.02
C SER A 9 4.32 24.35 -22.42
N GLU A 10 3.22 24.64 -23.12
CA GLU A 10 2.06 23.76 -23.10
C GLU A 10 2.50 22.38 -23.59
N ASN A 11 2.55 21.40 -22.70
CA ASN A 11 2.50 20.01 -23.13
C ASN A 11 1.02 19.62 -23.19
N SER A 12 0.36 20.10 -24.24
CA SER A 12 -0.78 19.39 -24.81
C SER A 12 -0.21 18.33 -25.75
N VAL A 13 -0.35 17.07 -25.38
CA VAL A 13 -0.30 15.98 -26.36
C VAL A 13 -1.54 15.13 -26.14
N ASP A 14 -2.43 15.22 -27.12
CA ASP A 14 -3.64 14.42 -27.19
C ASP A 14 -3.32 13.01 -27.70
N THR A 15 -3.88 12.05 -26.97
CA THR A 15 -4.52 10.80 -27.42
C THR A 15 -3.68 9.73 -28.13
N VAL A 16 -3.37 8.65 -27.39
CA VAL A 16 -3.44 7.27 -27.91
C VAL A 16 -3.98 6.34 -26.80
N GLU A 17 -4.94 5.50 -27.15
CA GLU A 17 -5.72 4.60 -26.29
C GLU A 17 -4.89 3.71 -25.36
N GLY A 18 -5.21 3.75 -24.07
CA GLY A 18 -4.72 2.85 -23.03
C GLY A 18 -5.07 3.43 -21.69
N SER A 19 -5.99 2.81 -20.95
CA SER A 19 -6.50 3.31 -19.65
C SER A 19 -5.33 3.65 -18.71
N THR A 20 -4.93 4.92 -18.65
CA THR A 20 -3.85 5.38 -17.77
C THR A 20 -4.40 5.29 -16.37
N ALA A 21 -3.86 4.35 -15.61
CA ALA A 21 -4.40 4.06 -14.30
C ALA A 21 -4.26 5.30 -13.40
N THR A 22 -5.31 5.66 -12.68
CA THR A 22 -5.30 6.83 -11.79
C THR A 22 -4.42 6.57 -10.57
N ASP A 23 -3.97 7.63 -9.90
CA ASP A 23 -3.26 7.52 -8.62
C ASP A 23 -4.02 6.65 -7.60
N GLU A 24 -5.35 6.74 -7.58
CA GLU A 24 -6.21 5.93 -6.73
C GLU A 24 -6.14 4.44 -7.06
N GLN A 25 -6.06 4.09 -8.35
CA GLN A 25 -5.90 2.70 -8.78
C GLN A 25 -4.54 2.15 -8.36
N TYR A 26 -3.46 2.92 -8.51
CA TYR A 26 -2.14 2.51 -8.02
C TYR A 26 -2.08 2.41 -6.50
N LEU A 27 -2.75 3.29 -5.76
CA LEU A 27 -2.87 3.17 -4.30
C LEU A 27 -3.66 1.92 -3.89
N SER A 28 -4.72 1.57 -4.63
CA SER A 28 -5.47 0.35 -4.42
C SER A 28 -4.60 -0.89 -4.64
N VAL A 29 -3.84 -0.93 -5.74
CA VAL A 29 -2.86 -1.99 -6.02
C VAL A 29 -1.78 -2.04 -4.93
N PHE A 30 -1.28 -0.89 -4.47
CA PHE A 30 -0.29 -0.78 -3.39
C PHE A 30 -0.81 -1.42 -2.11
N ILE A 31 -2.05 -1.11 -1.70
CA ILE A 31 -2.65 -1.66 -0.48
C ILE A 31 -2.85 -3.16 -0.60
N LYS A 32 -3.45 -3.63 -1.71
CA LYS A 32 -3.66 -5.07 -1.96
C LYS A 32 -2.36 -5.86 -1.96
N THR A 33 -1.31 -5.29 -2.57
CA THR A 33 0.03 -5.88 -2.61
C THR A 33 0.66 -5.88 -1.22
N TRP A 34 0.50 -4.81 -0.43
CA TRP A 34 1.01 -4.75 0.94
C TRP A 34 0.37 -5.81 1.84
N GLU A 35 -0.93 -6.08 1.67
CA GLU A 35 -1.65 -7.11 2.42
C GLU A 35 -1.07 -8.52 2.17
N THR A 36 -0.56 -8.81 0.97
CA THR A 36 0.01 -10.12 0.64
C THR A 36 1.39 -10.38 1.25
N TYR A 37 2.06 -9.36 1.81
CA TYR A 37 3.40 -9.48 2.41
C TYR A 37 3.36 -9.46 3.94
N PRO A 38 3.13 -10.60 4.61
CA PRO A 38 3.07 -10.68 6.07
C PRO A 38 4.36 -10.21 6.76
N GLU A 39 5.52 -10.27 6.11
CA GLU A 39 6.79 -9.71 6.58
C GLU A 39 6.73 -8.20 6.86
N LEU A 40 5.81 -7.48 6.20
CA LEU A 40 5.66 -6.03 6.34
C LEU A 40 4.69 -5.60 7.45
N TRP A 41 3.84 -6.50 7.96
CA TRP A 41 2.80 -6.10 8.93
C TRP A 41 2.50 -7.13 10.03
N ASN A 42 2.76 -8.42 9.79
CA ASN A 42 2.47 -9.49 10.74
C ASN A 42 3.65 -9.76 11.68
N THR A 43 3.62 -9.18 12.87
CA THR A 43 4.67 -9.35 13.89
C THR A 43 4.84 -10.78 14.40
N SER A 44 3.86 -11.65 14.18
CA SER A 44 3.90 -13.06 14.60
C SER A 44 4.54 -13.98 13.55
N CYS A 45 4.74 -13.52 12.32
CA CYS A 45 5.37 -14.31 11.27
C CYS A 45 6.90 -14.31 11.42
N LYS A 46 7.56 -15.45 11.18
CA LYS A 46 9.05 -15.53 11.18
C LYS A 46 9.68 -14.57 10.16
N ALA A 47 9.04 -14.41 9.00
CA ALA A 47 9.50 -13.51 7.93
C ALA A 47 9.53 -12.03 8.35
N TYR A 48 8.79 -11.64 9.40
CA TYR A 48 8.81 -10.27 9.94
C TYR A 48 10.18 -9.85 10.50
N ARG A 49 10.98 -10.83 10.93
CA ARG A 49 12.34 -10.63 11.44
C ARG A 49 13.40 -10.78 10.36
N ASP A 50 13.01 -11.25 9.18
CA ASP A 50 13.91 -11.45 8.05
C ASP A 50 14.06 -10.14 7.26
N ILE A 51 15.23 -9.51 7.40
CA ILE A 51 15.53 -8.22 6.77
C ILE A 51 15.54 -8.34 5.24
N ILE A 52 16.01 -9.47 4.70
CA ILE A 52 16.11 -9.69 3.26
C ILE A 52 14.70 -9.75 2.66
N LYS A 53 13.80 -10.54 3.27
CA LYS A 53 12.41 -10.63 2.82
C LYS A 53 11.69 -9.28 2.90
N LYS A 54 11.92 -8.52 3.97
CA LYS A 54 11.34 -7.17 4.10
C LYS A 54 11.83 -6.22 3.03
N ASN A 55 13.12 -6.21 2.75
CA ASN A 55 13.67 -5.34 1.70
C ASN A 55 13.10 -5.71 0.33
N ASN A 56 13.02 -7.01 0.02
CA ASN A 56 12.41 -7.48 -1.23
C ASN A 56 10.93 -7.08 -1.33
N ALA A 57 10.16 -7.22 -0.25
CA ALA A 57 8.76 -6.80 -0.24
C ALA A 57 8.60 -5.27 -0.35
N LEU A 58 9.49 -4.50 0.28
CA LEU A 58 9.53 -3.04 0.14
C LEU A 58 9.87 -2.60 -1.27
N ASP A 59 10.77 -3.30 -1.97
CA ASP A 59 11.10 -3.05 -3.37
C ASP A 59 9.89 -3.25 -4.28
N LYS A 60 9.14 -4.34 -4.07
CA LYS A 60 7.90 -4.58 -4.83
C LYS A 60 6.86 -3.49 -4.63
N LEU A 61 6.72 -2.99 -3.40
CA LEU A 61 5.84 -1.86 -3.13
C LEU A 61 6.37 -0.54 -3.69
N LEU A 62 7.68 -0.38 -3.75
CA LEU A 62 8.31 0.80 -4.32
C LEU A 62 8.04 0.91 -5.82
N ASP A 63 8.11 -0.19 -6.56
CA ASP A 63 7.82 -0.21 -8.00
C ASP A 63 6.41 0.30 -8.32
N ILE A 64 5.43 -0.07 -7.49
CA ILE A 64 4.05 0.43 -7.58
C ILE A 64 3.97 1.90 -7.17
N TYR A 65 4.64 2.27 -6.06
CA TYR A 65 4.57 3.63 -5.53
C TYR A 65 5.25 4.65 -6.45
N LYS A 66 6.24 4.23 -7.24
CA LYS A 66 6.87 5.06 -8.27
C LYS A 66 5.93 5.46 -9.41
N GLN A 67 4.86 4.69 -9.65
CA GLN A 67 3.83 5.08 -10.63
C GLN A 67 3.11 6.37 -10.23
N ILE A 68 2.98 6.61 -8.92
CA ILE A 68 2.36 7.81 -8.35
C ILE A 68 3.41 8.89 -8.12
N LYS A 69 4.58 8.50 -7.60
CA LYS A 69 5.66 9.43 -7.26
C LYS A 69 7.01 8.86 -7.72
N PRO A 70 7.47 9.21 -8.93
CA PRO A 70 8.64 8.59 -9.59
C PRO A 70 9.94 8.61 -8.79
N ASN A 71 10.19 9.68 -8.03
CA ASN A 71 11.40 9.86 -7.23
C ASN A 71 11.30 9.28 -5.81
N SER A 72 10.36 8.35 -5.58
CA SER A 72 10.19 7.73 -4.28
C SER A 72 11.32 6.77 -3.93
N THR A 73 11.61 6.68 -2.64
CA THR A 73 12.59 5.74 -2.07
C THR A 73 11.91 4.70 -1.17
N ARG A 74 12.65 3.65 -0.78
CA ARG A 74 12.18 2.68 0.23
C ARG A 74 11.76 3.37 1.54
N GLN A 75 12.42 4.47 1.89
CA GLN A 75 12.09 5.24 3.09
C GLN A 75 10.70 5.88 2.98
N ASP A 76 10.35 6.40 1.81
CA ASP A 76 9.02 6.99 1.55
C ASP A 76 7.91 5.93 1.61
N VAL A 77 8.16 4.76 1.03
CA VAL A 77 7.26 3.60 1.12
C VAL A 77 7.09 3.16 2.58
N THR A 78 8.18 3.11 3.35
CA THR A 78 8.12 2.79 4.78
C THR A 78 7.29 3.82 5.55
N LYS A 79 7.50 5.12 5.28
CA LYS A 79 6.70 6.20 5.86
C LYS A 79 5.22 6.06 5.49
N LYS A 80 4.90 5.65 4.26
CA LYS A 80 3.52 5.40 3.79
C LYS A 80 2.87 4.21 4.49
N ILE A 81 3.62 3.14 4.75
CA ILE A 81 3.13 1.91 5.38
C ILE A 81 2.90 2.08 6.90
N ASN A 82 3.70 2.88 7.59
CA ASN A 82 3.58 3.09 9.04
C ASN A 82 2.16 3.48 9.53
N PRO A 83 1.47 4.48 8.93
CA PRO A 83 0.09 4.78 9.30
C PRO A 83 -0.87 3.64 8.93
N LEU A 84 -0.65 2.92 7.82
CA LEU A 84 -1.47 1.76 7.44
C LEU A 84 -1.38 0.66 8.50
N ARG A 85 -0.17 0.32 8.95
CA ARG A 85 0.05 -0.66 10.03
C ARG A 85 -0.67 -0.26 11.31
N THR A 86 -0.66 1.02 11.64
CA THR A 86 -1.32 1.54 12.84
C THR A 86 -2.84 1.39 12.73
N LYS A 87 -3.42 1.83 11.60
CA LYS A 87 -4.87 1.69 11.33
C LYS A 87 -5.29 0.23 11.35
N PHE A 88 -4.58 -0.63 10.62
CA PHE A 88 -4.84 -2.07 10.58
C PHE A 88 -4.81 -2.72 11.96
N ARG A 89 -3.78 -2.44 12.78
CA ARG A 89 -3.70 -2.97 14.16
C ARG A 89 -4.84 -2.47 15.05
N LYS A 90 -5.28 -1.21 14.90
CA LYS A 90 -6.41 -0.67 15.66
C LYS A 90 -7.72 -1.37 15.28
N GLU A 91 -7.97 -1.54 13.99
CA GLU A 91 -9.14 -2.30 13.50
C GLU A 91 -9.11 -3.74 13.99
N LEU A 92 -7.95 -4.42 13.91
CA LEU A 92 -7.79 -5.77 14.46
C LEU A 92 -8.13 -5.85 15.96
N LYS A 93 -7.66 -4.88 16.76
CA LYS A 93 -7.98 -4.82 18.19
C LYS A 93 -9.48 -4.61 18.43
N LYS A 94 -10.13 -3.74 17.65
CA LYS A 94 -11.57 -3.48 17.72
C LYS A 94 -12.36 -4.76 17.41
N ILE A 95 -11.98 -5.48 16.37
CA ILE A 95 -12.59 -6.77 16.00
C ILE A 95 -12.39 -7.80 17.11
N HIS A 96 -11.17 -7.93 17.64
CA HIS A 96 -10.89 -8.88 18.73
C HIS A 96 -11.72 -8.57 19.98
N LYS A 97 -11.85 -7.28 20.34
CA LYS A 97 -12.71 -6.83 21.45
C LYS A 97 -14.20 -7.10 21.17
N SER A 98 -14.68 -6.89 19.95
CA SER A 98 -16.06 -7.20 19.54
C SER A 98 -16.35 -8.70 19.64
N LYS A 99 -15.42 -9.56 19.19
CA LYS A 99 -15.52 -11.02 19.33
C LYS A 99 -15.62 -11.47 20.79
N LEU A 100 -14.77 -10.93 21.67
CA LEU A 100 -14.82 -11.24 23.10
C LEU A 100 -16.11 -10.74 23.76
N SER A 101 -16.72 -9.66 23.23
CA SER A 101 -17.92 -9.04 23.79
C SER A 101 -19.23 -9.63 23.23
N GLY A 102 -19.20 -10.58 22.29
CA GLY A 102 -20.41 -11.22 21.73
C GLY A 102 -21.30 -10.31 20.85
N LYS A 103 -20.90 -9.06 20.58
CA LYS A 103 -21.64 -8.12 19.72
C LYS A 103 -21.02 -8.10 18.32
N GLY A 104 -21.48 -9.01 17.47
CA GLY A 104 -20.98 -9.22 16.11
C GLY A 104 -21.34 -8.10 15.15
N ASN A 105 -20.32 -7.41 14.63
CA ASN A 105 -20.38 -6.74 13.34
C ASN A 105 -19.12 -7.15 12.58
N ILE A 106 -19.27 -8.15 11.72
CA ILE A 106 -18.17 -8.88 11.09
C ILE A 106 -17.74 -8.11 9.84
N SER A 107 -16.54 -7.55 9.85
CA SER A 107 -15.88 -7.06 8.64
C SER A 107 -15.13 -8.21 7.95
N ASN A 108 -15.36 -8.37 6.64
CA ASN A 108 -14.93 -9.47 5.77
C ASN A 108 -13.43 -9.83 5.84
N LEU A 109 -12.57 -8.90 6.28
CA LEU A 109 -11.13 -9.11 6.48
C LEU A 109 -10.80 -10.17 7.54
N GLN A 110 -11.69 -10.38 8.52
CA GLN A 110 -11.46 -11.35 9.60
C GLN A 110 -11.58 -12.80 9.13
N ASN A 111 -12.47 -13.09 8.17
CA ASN A 111 -12.64 -14.42 7.58
C ASN A 111 -11.47 -14.75 6.65
N PHE A 112 -10.99 -13.75 5.90
CA PHE A 112 -9.80 -13.87 5.06
C PHE A 112 -8.54 -14.19 5.87
N TYR A 113 -8.27 -13.42 6.94
CA TYR A 113 -7.09 -13.65 7.78
C TYR A 113 -7.15 -14.99 8.56
N GLN A 114 -8.35 -15.44 8.96
CA GLN A 114 -8.51 -16.74 9.60
C GLN A 114 -8.38 -17.90 8.61
N SER A 115 -8.86 -17.74 7.36
CA SER A 115 -8.66 -18.69 6.27
C SER A 115 -7.18 -18.87 5.94
N LEU A 116 -6.39 -17.79 5.91
CA LEU A 116 -4.94 -17.86 5.69
C LEU A 116 -4.17 -18.57 6.81
N LYS A 117 -4.69 -18.60 8.04
CA LYS A 117 -4.09 -19.33 9.17
C LYS A 117 -4.45 -20.82 9.21
N SER A 118 -5.46 -21.27 8.46
CA SER A 118 -5.91 -22.67 8.43
C SER A 118 -5.36 -23.49 7.26
N VAL A 119 -4.58 -22.88 6.36
CA VAL A 119 -3.93 -23.59 5.25
C VAL A 119 -2.46 -23.88 5.63
N LYS A 120 -2.29 -25.05 6.24
CA LYS A 120 -1.05 -25.82 6.53
C LYS A 120 0.15 -25.11 7.16
#